data_AF-A0ABD3DVN5-F1
#
_entry.id   AF-A0ABD3DVN5-F1
#
_cell.length_a   1.000
_cell.length_b   1.000
_cell.length_c   1.000
_cell.angle_alpha   90.00
_cell.angle_beta   90.00
_cell.angle_gamma   90.00
#
_symmetry.space_group_name_H-M   'P 1'
#
loop_
_entity.id
_entity.type
_entity.pdbx_description
1 polymer ?
#
loop_
_entity_poly.entity_id
_entity_poly.type
_entity_poly.pdbx_seq_one_letter_code
_entity_poly.pdbx_strand_id
1 'polypeptide(L)'
;MVGFDSLYFARIDYQDRAKRKDEKKLEVIWQGSKSRGSSSQIFAGAFKSHYSPPTGFHFEVNDDSPIVQDDTNLFDYNVEERVSDFVNAALSMANVTRSNHIMWTMGDDFQYEYAETWFRNMDKLIHYVNQDGRVNALYSTSSIYTDAKHALNEPWPLKTDDYFPYTDGANSYWTGYFTSRPAIKGYVRMMSGYYLAARQLEFFRGRNKPGPTTDSLADALAIAQHHDAVTGTEQQHVANDYAKRLSIGYKESEDVVAASLSCLTQSSPSSECKSPTTKFPWLSDTIITVFRMQESHYEIQSCPLLNISYCPATEVDLSNGKKIAVIVYNSLGWKRTDVIRILVSILHLISFS
;
A
#
# COMPACT_ATOMS: atom_id res chain seq x y z
N MET A 1 -1.31 -16.45 -1.09
CA MET A 1 -2.35 -15.65 -1.79
C MET A 1 -3.26 -15.07 -0.74
N VAL A 2 -3.95 -13.96 -1.05
CA VAL A 2 -4.79 -13.25 -0.05
C VAL A 2 -6.24 -13.73 0.02
N GLY A 3 -6.64 -14.67 -0.84
CA GLY A 3 -8.00 -15.23 -0.84
C GLY A 3 -9.05 -14.35 -1.53
N PHE A 4 -8.66 -13.64 -2.60
CA PHE A 4 -9.59 -12.87 -3.43
C PHE A 4 -9.88 -13.62 -4.72
N ASP A 5 -11.16 -13.71 -5.08
CA ASP A 5 -11.64 -14.31 -6.33
C ASP A 5 -11.57 -13.33 -7.51
N SER A 6 -11.65 -12.02 -7.22
CA SER A 6 -11.69 -10.95 -8.23
C SER A 6 -10.79 -9.75 -7.92
N LEU A 7 -10.31 -9.08 -8.97
CA LEU A 7 -9.65 -7.77 -8.93
C LEU A 7 -10.20 -6.86 -10.03
N TYR A 8 -10.57 -5.63 -9.68
CA TYR A 8 -11.13 -4.64 -10.60
C TYR A 8 -10.28 -3.37 -10.64
N PHE A 9 -10.08 -2.79 -11.82
CA PHE A 9 -9.18 -1.65 -12.02
C PHE A 9 -9.52 -0.82 -13.26
N ALA A 10 -9.28 0.49 -13.19
CA ALA A 10 -9.52 1.38 -14.32
C ALA A 10 -8.33 1.47 -15.29
N ARG A 11 -7.10 1.63 -14.80
CA ARG A 11 -5.94 2.06 -15.60
C ARG A 11 -5.27 0.89 -16.32
N ILE A 12 -5.44 0.85 -17.65
CA ILE A 12 -4.73 0.01 -18.63
C ILE A 12 -4.46 0.85 -19.90
N ASP A 13 -3.47 0.45 -20.68
CA ASP A 13 -3.10 1.07 -21.96
C ASP A 13 -4.33 1.34 -22.87
N TYR A 14 -4.36 2.50 -23.52
CA TYR A 14 -5.53 2.92 -24.31
C TYR A 14 -5.76 2.07 -25.58
N GLN A 15 -4.71 1.49 -26.16
CA GLN A 15 -4.81 0.62 -27.35
C GLN A 15 -5.24 -0.80 -26.94
N ASP A 16 -4.69 -1.34 -25.85
CA ASP A 16 -5.17 -2.59 -25.23
C ASP A 16 -6.63 -2.44 -24.80
N ARG A 17 -7.04 -1.30 -24.24
CA ARG A 17 -8.44 -1.02 -23.90
C ARG A 17 -9.35 -0.98 -25.13
N ALA A 18 -8.92 -0.35 -26.23
CA ALA A 18 -9.69 -0.33 -27.47
C ALA A 18 -9.89 -1.76 -27.98
N LYS A 19 -8.80 -2.51 -28.17
CA LYS A 19 -8.83 -3.92 -28.58
C LYS A 19 -9.68 -4.80 -27.65
N ARG A 20 -9.62 -4.58 -26.33
CA ARG A 20 -10.43 -5.31 -25.34
C ARG A 20 -11.92 -5.00 -25.43
N LYS A 21 -12.33 -3.81 -25.88
CA LYS A 21 -13.74 -3.50 -26.15
C LYS A 21 -14.22 -4.30 -27.35
N ASP A 22 -13.47 -4.23 -28.46
CA ASP A 22 -13.81 -4.86 -29.74
C ASP A 22 -13.85 -6.40 -29.61
N GLU A 23 -12.89 -6.99 -28.90
CA GLU A 23 -12.80 -8.44 -28.68
C GLU A 23 -13.64 -8.95 -27.48
N LYS A 24 -14.34 -8.06 -26.75
CA LYS A 24 -14.98 -8.32 -25.44
C LYS A 24 -14.04 -9.08 -24.47
N LYS A 25 -12.87 -8.51 -24.19
CA LYS A 25 -11.81 -9.04 -23.29
C LYS A 25 -11.36 -8.02 -22.21
N LEU A 26 -12.25 -7.10 -21.84
CA LEU A 26 -12.07 -6.24 -20.66
C LEU A 26 -12.03 -7.08 -19.37
N GLU A 27 -12.76 -8.19 -19.35
CA GLU A 27 -12.81 -9.17 -18.27
C GLU A 27 -12.06 -10.44 -18.70
N VAL A 28 -11.13 -10.92 -17.86
CA VAL A 28 -10.21 -12.04 -18.14
C VAL A 28 -10.02 -12.92 -16.89
N ILE A 29 -9.56 -14.15 -17.09
CA ILE A 29 -8.86 -14.91 -16.03
C ILE A 29 -7.37 -14.55 -16.13
N TRP A 30 -6.83 -13.93 -15.08
CA TRP A 30 -5.44 -13.48 -15.05
C TRP A 30 -4.54 -14.46 -14.29
N GLN A 31 -3.57 -15.04 -15.00
CA GLN A 31 -2.50 -15.90 -14.48
C GLN A 31 -1.18 -15.12 -14.43
N GLY A 32 -1.03 -14.22 -13.45
CA GLY A 32 0.16 -13.38 -13.29
C GLY A 32 1.43 -14.13 -12.84
N SER A 33 1.37 -15.43 -12.55
CA SER A 33 2.51 -16.22 -12.06
C SER A 33 2.85 -17.40 -12.98
N LYS A 34 3.96 -17.29 -13.71
CA LYS A 34 4.44 -18.31 -14.67
C LYS A 34 4.72 -19.67 -14.05
N SER A 35 5.04 -19.73 -12.76
CA SER A 35 5.33 -20.98 -12.03
C SER A 35 4.11 -21.60 -11.32
N ARG A 36 2.97 -20.92 -11.31
CA ARG A 36 1.72 -21.39 -10.66
C ARG A 36 0.54 -21.52 -11.62
N GLY A 37 0.49 -20.74 -12.70
CA GLY A 37 -0.58 -20.77 -13.70
C GLY A 37 -1.96 -20.66 -13.06
N SER A 38 -2.85 -21.60 -13.37
CA SER A 38 -4.22 -21.66 -12.84
C SER A 38 -4.30 -21.81 -11.32
N SER A 39 -3.28 -22.37 -10.66
CA SER A 39 -3.25 -22.50 -9.19
C SER A 39 -3.04 -21.17 -8.43
N SER A 40 -2.86 -20.07 -9.16
CA SER A 40 -2.92 -18.71 -8.62
C SER A 40 -3.50 -17.72 -9.64
N GLN A 41 -4.64 -18.09 -10.23
CA GLN A 41 -5.40 -17.22 -11.12
C GLN A 41 -6.44 -16.39 -10.35
N ILE A 42 -6.86 -15.27 -10.94
CA ILE A 42 -7.91 -14.38 -10.40
C ILE A 42 -8.81 -13.89 -11.54
N PHE A 43 -10.09 -13.62 -11.26
CA PHE A 43 -10.94 -12.90 -12.22
C PHE A 43 -10.54 -11.43 -12.24
N ALA A 44 -10.16 -10.90 -13.40
CA ALA A 44 -9.64 -9.54 -13.53
C ALA A 44 -10.50 -8.72 -14.50
N GLY A 45 -11.10 -7.63 -14.01
CA GLY A 45 -11.97 -6.74 -14.77
C GLY A 45 -11.37 -5.36 -14.94
N ALA A 46 -10.96 -5.03 -16.17
CA ALA A 46 -10.58 -3.67 -16.56
C ALA A 46 -11.83 -2.86 -16.94
N PHE A 47 -12.03 -1.68 -16.36
CA PHE A 47 -13.24 -0.88 -16.63
C PHE A 47 -13.30 -0.34 -18.07
N LYS A 48 -14.53 -0.04 -18.54
CA LYS A 48 -14.79 0.48 -19.90
C LYS A 48 -14.05 1.77 -20.20
N SER A 49 -13.82 2.64 -19.21
CA SER A 49 -13.04 3.88 -19.40
C SER A 49 -12.34 4.31 -18.10
N HIS A 50 -13.05 5.01 -17.21
CA HIS A 50 -12.57 5.45 -15.91
C HIS A 50 -13.17 4.59 -14.78
N TYR A 51 -13.02 5.02 -13.52
CA TYR A 51 -13.76 4.52 -12.37
C TYR A 51 -14.97 5.40 -12.00
N SER A 52 -15.27 6.42 -12.81
CA SER A 52 -16.47 7.26 -12.75
C SER A 52 -17.76 6.50 -13.10
N PRO A 53 -18.95 7.03 -12.78
CA PRO A 53 -20.20 6.62 -13.41
C PRO A 53 -20.21 6.98 -14.92
N PRO A 54 -21.22 6.51 -15.70
CA PRO A 54 -21.46 7.04 -17.03
C PRO A 54 -21.74 8.55 -17.01
N THR A 55 -21.47 9.22 -18.13
CA THR A 55 -21.76 10.65 -18.32
C THR A 55 -23.24 10.95 -18.03
N GLY A 56 -23.51 11.96 -17.19
CA GLY A 56 -24.87 12.28 -16.74
C GLY A 56 -25.41 11.41 -15.60
N PHE A 57 -24.56 10.60 -14.94
CA PHE A 57 -24.93 9.78 -13.77
C PHE A 57 -24.00 9.99 -12.56
N HIS A 58 -23.33 11.15 -12.52
CA HIS A 58 -22.62 11.65 -11.35
C HIS A 58 -23.63 12.43 -10.47
N PHE A 59 -23.60 12.27 -9.15
CA PHE A 59 -24.69 12.78 -8.28
C PHE A 59 -24.19 13.39 -6.96
N GLU A 60 -23.03 14.06 -6.99
CA GLU A 60 -22.50 14.74 -5.81
C GLU A 60 -23.27 16.02 -5.46
N VAL A 61 -23.13 16.47 -4.21
CA VAL A 61 -23.72 17.72 -3.76
C VAL A 61 -23.11 18.92 -4.49
N ASN A 62 -23.98 19.79 -5.02
CA ASN A 62 -23.67 20.97 -5.85
C ASN A 62 -23.13 20.69 -7.26
N ASP A 63 -23.16 19.45 -7.76
CA ASP A 63 -22.84 19.15 -9.16
C ASP A 63 -23.99 19.47 -10.12
N ASP A 64 -23.69 19.94 -11.34
CA ASP A 64 -24.66 20.39 -12.35
C ASP A 64 -25.14 19.22 -13.23
N SER A 65 -25.52 18.12 -12.55
CA SER A 65 -25.86 16.84 -13.17
C SER A 65 -27.37 16.58 -13.15
N PRO A 66 -27.99 16.10 -14.25
CA PRO A 66 -29.44 15.96 -14.36
C PRO A 66 -29.99 14.92 -13.38
N ILE A 67 -30.59 15.39 -12.28
CA ILE A 67 -31.31 14.55 -11.31
C ILE A 67 -32.59 13.94 -11.91
N VAL A 68 -33.18 12.97 -11.22
CA VAL A 68 -34.53 12.47 -11.57
C VAL A 68 -35.60 13.31 -10.87
N GLN A 69 -36.35 14.06 -11.69
CA GLN A 69 -37.53 14.84 -11.31
C GLN A 69 -38.77 13.98 -11.64
N ASP A 70 -39.44 13.49 -10.60
CA ASP A 70 -40.57 12.55 -10.64
C ASP A 70 -41.83 13.07 -9.91
N ASP A 71 -41.80 14.29 -9.35
CA ASP A 71 -42.97 14.95 -8.81
C ASP A 71 -43.74 15.63 -9.95
N THR A 72 -44.91 15.08 -10.28
CA THR A 72 -45.81 15.60 -11.32
C THR A 72 -46.43 16.97 -10.99
N ASN A 73 -46.24 17.47 -9.77
CA ASN A 73 -46.70 18.79 -9.32
C ASN A 73 -45.62 19.88 -9.50
N LEU A 74 -44.39 19.50 -9.86
CA LEU A 74 -43.28 20.40 -10.17
C LEU A 74 -43.03 20.44 -11.68
N PHE A 75 -42.38 21.51 -12.15
CA PHE A 75 -41.93 21.61 -13.54
C PHE A 75 -40.77 20.63 -13.82
N ASP A 76 -40.43 20.48 -15.11
CA ASP A 76 -39.24 19.76 -15.57
C ASP A 76 -39.19 18.26 -15.16
N TYR A 77 -40.36 17.63 -15.02
CA TYR A 77 -40.51 16.17 -14.86
C TYR A 77 -39.83 15.43 -16.02
N ASN A 78 -38.90 14.52 -15.71
CA ASN A 78 -37.96 13.98 -16.72
C ASN A 78 -37.77 12.45 -16.70
N VAL A 79 -38.61 11.70 -15.98
CA VAL A 79 -38.43 10.25 -15.76
C VAL A 79 -38.18 9.44 -17.05
N GLU A 80 -38.96 9.67 -18.12
CA GLU A 80 -38.83 8.92 -19.38
C GLU A 80 -37.48 9.16 -20.10
N GLU A 81 -36.96 10.38 -19.99
CA GLU A 81 -35.64 10.77 -20.50
C GLU A 81 -34.54 10.06 -19.70
N ARG A 82 -34.56 10.19 -18.36
CA ARG A 82 -33.52 9.65 -17.47
C ARG A 82 -33.48 8.11 -17.46
N VAL A 83 -34.63 7.45 -17.61
CA VAL A 83 -34.70 6.00 -17.85
C VAL A 83 -34.08 5.63 -19.20
N SER A 84 -34.38 6.41 -20.25
CA SER A 84 -33.85 6.13 -21.60
C SER A 84 -32.35 6.38 -21.69
N ASP A 85 -31.82 7.41 -21.02
CA ASP A 85 -30.38 7.63 -20.82
C ASP A 85 -29.72 6.43 -20.13
N PHE A 86 -30.35 5.92 -19.06
CA PHE A 86 -29.83 4.78 -18.30
C PHE A 86 -29.76 3.53 -19.17
N VAL A 87 -30.83 3.23 -19.92
CA VAL A 87 -30.88 2.11 -20.88
C VAL A 87 -29.82 2.29 -21.97
N ASN A 88 -29.66 3.49 -22.53
CA ASN A 88 -28.65 3.78 -23.55
C ASN A 88 -27.22 3.57 -23.03
N ALA A 89 -26.90 4.07 -21.83
CA ALA A 89 -25.61 3.87 -21.17
C ALA A 89 -25.36 2.39 -20.85
N ALA A 90 -26.39 1.67 -20.39
CA ALA A 90 -26.30 0.25 -20.04
C ALA A 90 -26.04 -0.62 -21.27
N LEU A 91 -26.81 -0.44 -22.35
CA LEU A 91 -26.61 -1.13 -23.63
C LEU A 91 -25.24 -0.80 -24.24
N SER A 92 -24.81 0.47 -24.16
CA SER A 92 -23.46 0.89 -24.56
C SER A 92 -22.35 0.19 -23.77
N MET A 93 -22.60 -0.23 -22.52
CA MET A 93 -21.64 -1.03 -21.74
C MET A 93 -21.75 -2.53 -22.03
N ALA A 94 -22.95 -3.08 -22.13
CA ALA A 94 -23.19 -4.49 -22.49
C ALA A 94 -22.58 -4.84 -23.86
N ASN A 95 -22.56 -3.89 -24.81
CA ASN A 95 -21.95 -4.11 -26.12
C ASN A 95 -20.44 -4.44 -26.04
N VAL A 96 -19.70 -3.94 -25.05
CA VAL A 96 -18.25 -4.22 -24.88
C VAL A 96 -17.92 -5.25 -23.79
N THR A 97 -18.96 -5.83 -23.18
CA THR A 97 -18.86 -6.75 -22.03
C THR A 97 -19.34 -8.16 -22.43
N ARG A 98 -18.94 -9.19 -21.69
CA ARG A 98 -19.50 -10.57 -21.81
C ARG A 98 -20.66 -10.76 -20.84
N SER A 99 -21.51 -11.74 -21.11
CA SER A 99 -22.78 -11.99 -20.40
C SER A 99 -23.80 -10.84 -20.44
N ASN A 100 -24.93 -11.06 -19.77
CA ASN A 100 -25.99 -10.10 -19.46
C ASN A 100 -25.72 -9.21 -18.23
N HIS A 101 -24.61 -9.41 -17.49
CA HIS A 101 -24.26 -8.61 -16.32
C HIS A 101 -23.17 -7.58 -16.62
N ILE A 102 -23.42 -6.32 -16.24
CA ILE A 102 -22.49 -5.19 -16.25
C ILE A 102 -22.39 -4.57 -14.85
N MET A 103 -21.31 -3.83 -14.56
CA MET A 103 -21.11 -3.12 -13.30
C MET A 103 -20.84 -1.64 -13.58
N TRP A 104 -21.60 -0.73 -12.96
CA TRP A 104 -21.30 0.70 -12.96
C TRP A 104 -20.61 1.06 -11.65
N THR A 105 -19.49 1.79 -11.75
CA THR A 105 -18.80 2.38 -10.61
C THR A 105 -19.45 3.72 -10.29
N MET A 106 -20.53 3.69 -9.51
CA MET A 106 -21.26 4.89 -9.07
C MET A 106 -20.46 5.62 -7.99
N GLY A 107 -19.52 6.47 -8.40
CA GLY A 107 -18.65 7.28 -7.55
C GLY A 107 -17.41 7.75 -8.30
N ASP A 108 -16.58 8.58 -7.67
CA ASP A 108 -15.30 9.06 -8.23
C ASP A 108 -14.34 9.46 -7.08
N ASP A 109 -13.23 10.15 -7.38
CA ASP A 109 -12.30 10.70 -6.38
C ASP A 109 -13.03 11.53 -5.29
N PHE A 110 -12.99 11.07 -4.03
CA PHE A 110 -13.56 11.74 -2.84
C PHE A 110 -15.07 12.04 -2.87
N GLN A 111 -15.85 11.33 -3.68
CA GLN A 111 -17.31 11.47 -3.73
C GLN A 111 -18.02 10.83 -2.51
N TYR A 112 -19.34 11.04 -2.41
CA TYR A 112 -20.24 10.74 -1.30
C TYR A 112 -20.05 11.64 -0.05
N GLU A 113 -19.61 12.90 -0.20
CA GLU A 113 -19.58 13.86 0.92
C GLU A 113 -20.98 14.07 1.51
N TYR A 114 -22.01 14.12 0.66
CA TYR A 114 -23.41 14.03 1.06
C TYR A 114 -24.15 12.92 0.30
N ALA A 115 -23.83 11.68 0.67
CA ALA A 115 -24.31 10.44 0.07
C ALA A 115 -25.82 10.37 -0.31
N GLU A 116 -26.69 11.09 0.38
CA GLU A 116 -28.13 11.20 0.07
C GLU A 116 -28.40 11.63 -1.37
N THR A 117 -27.59 12.52 -1.97
CA THR A 117 -27.80 12.94 -3.37
C THR A 117 -27.57 11.81 -4.36
N TRP A 118 -26.61 10.92 -4.07
CA TRP A 118 -26.35 9.70 -4.83
C TRP A 118 -27.45 8.66 -4.61
N PHE A 119 -27.77 8.33 -3.35
CA PHE A 119 -28.77 7.30 -3.04
C PHE A 119 -30.15 7.66 -3.57
N ARG A 120 -30.66 8.87 -3.31
CA ARG A 120 -31.98 9.34 -3.78
C ARG A 120 -32.15 9.33 -5.30
N ASN A 121 -31.09 9.59 -6.07
CA ASN A 121 -31.14 9.47 -7.53
C ASN A 121 -31.06 8.00 -7.98
N MET A 122 -30.22 7.19 -7.34
CA MET A 122 -30.12 5.76 -7.65
C MET A 122 -31.40 4.99 -7.32
N ASP A 123 -32.08 5.28 -6.20
CA ASP A 123 -33.37 4.66 -5.83
C ASP A 123 -34.43 4.93 -6.91
N LYS A 124 -34.56 6.18 -7.36
CA LYS A 124 -35.48 6.56 -8.44
C LYS A 124 -35.13 5.88 -9.76
N LEU A 125 -33.85 5.86 -10.14
CA LEU A 125 -33.39 5.17 -11.34
C LEU A 125 -33.69 3.66 -11.27
N ILE A 126 -33.37 3.00 -10.16
CA ILE A 126 -33.66 1.57 -9.93
C ILE A 126 -35.17 1.32 -10.01
N HIS A 127 -36.00 2.18 -9.41
CA HIS A 127 -37.46 2.07 -9.45
C HIS A 127 -38.01 2.16 -10.89
N TYR A 128 -37.74 3.27 -11.59
CA TYR A 128 -38.34 3.52 -12.90
C TYR A 128 -37.73 2.68 -14.03
N VAL A 129 -36.43 2.35 -13.97
CA VAL A 129 -35.80 1.43 -14.94
C VAL A 129 -36.36 0.01 -14.81
N ASN A 130 -36.60 -0.46 -13.58
CA ASN A 130 -37.18 -1.80 -13.36
C ASN A 130 -38.68 -1.86 -13.68
N GLN A 131 -39.39 -0.72 -13.65
CA GLN A 131 -40.78 -0.62 -14.14
C GLN A 131 -40.86 -0.60 -15.68
N ASP A 132 -39.93 0.11 -16.32
CA ASP A 132 -39.77 0.13 -17.79
C ASP A 132 -39.37 -1.24 -18.36
N GLY A 133 -38.49 -1.96 -17.65
CA GLY A 133 -38.18 -3.36 -17.90
C GLY A 133 -37.30 -3.63 -19.13
N ARG A 134 -36.82 -2.61 -19.87
CA ARG A 134 -35.84 -2.81 -20.96
C ARG A 134 -34.50 -3.35 -20.45
N VAL A 135 -34.13 -3.00 -19.22
CA VAL A 135 -32.99 -3.56 -18.45
C VAL A 135 -33.37 -3.68 -16.97
N ASN A 136 -32.57 -4.40 -16.18
CA ASN A 136 -32.75 -4.48 -14.72
C ASN A 136 -31.58 -3.82 -13.98
N ALA A 137 -31.87 -2.86 -13.11
CA ALA A 137 -30.92 -2.20 -12.21
C ALA A 137 -31.07 -2.70 -10.76
N LEU A 138 -29.98 -2.67 -9.99
CA LEU A 138 -29.96 -3.00 -8.56
C LEU A 138 -28.73 -2.37 -7.89
N TYR A 139 -28.80 -2.16 -6.57
CA TYR A 139 -27.59 -2.02 -5.76
C TYR A 139 -26.80 -3.33 -5.75
N SER A 140 -25.47 -3.23 -5.81
CA SER A 140 -24.56 -4.38 -5.90
C SER A 140 -23.19 -4.04 -5.32
N THR A 141 -22.35 -5.05 -5.18
CA THR A 141 -20.93 -4.94 -4.84
C THR A 141 -20.07 -5.64 -5.89
N SER A 142 -18.76 -5.39 -5.89
CA SER A 142 -17.81 -6.10 -6.76
C SER A 142 -17.78 -7.63 -6.51
N SER A 143 -18.10 -8.09 -5.29
CA SER A 143 -18.25 -9.52 -5.00
C SER A 143 -19.55 -10.08 -5.59
N ILE A 144 -20.70 -9.44 -5.35
CA ILE A 144 -22.00 -9.88 -5.91
C ILE A 144 -21.97 -9.90 -7.45
N TYR A 145 -21.27 -8.93 -8.06
CA TYR A 145 -21.02 -8.93 -9.50
C TYR A 145 -20.16 -10.12 -9.93
N THR A 146 -19.07 -10.42 -9.22
CA THR A 146 -18.23 -11.60 -9.48
C THR A 146 -19.01 -12.91 -9.34
N ASP A 147 -19.84 -13.04 -8.30
CA ASP A 147 -20.68 -14.23 -8.07
C ASP A 147 -21.66 -14.45 -9.23
N ALA A 148 -22.31 -13.38 -9.70
CA ALA A 148 -23.17 -13.42 -10.87
C ALA A 148 -22.42 -13.81 -12.16
N LYS A 149 -21.20 -13.27 -12.38
CA LYS A 149 -20.34 -13.65 -13.52
C LYS A 149 -19.88 -15.11 -13.46
N HIS A 150 -19.61 -15.63 -12.26
CA HIS A 150 -19.16 -16.99 -12.03
C HIS A 150 -20.31 -18.00 -12.21
N ALA A 151 -21.52 -17.68 -11.74
CA ALA A 151 -22.71 -18.53 -11.85
C ALA A 151 -23.12 -18.90 -13.29
N LEU A 152 -22.72 -18.10 -14.28
CA LEU A 152 -22.98 -18.34 -15.70
C LEU A 152 -22.16 -19.49 -16.30
N ASN A 153 -21.05 -19.88 -15.67
CA ASN A 153 -20.13 -20.93 -16.17
C ASN A 153 -19.60 -20.67 -17.61
N GLU A 154 -19.46 -19.40 -18.01
CA GLU A 154 -18.96 -18.99 -19.33
C GLU A 154 -17.42 -19.17 -19.47
N PRO A 155 -16.91 -19.45 -20.69
CA PRO A 155 -15.48 -19.51 -20.96
C PRO A 155 -14.86 -18.10 -21.07
N TRP A 156 -14.07 -17.73 -20.07
CA TRP A 156 -13.39 -16.44 -19.99
C TRP A 156 -12.03 -16.43 -20.73
N PRO A 157 -11.61 -15.28 -21.29
CA PRO A 157 -10.33 -15.17 -21.99
C PRO A 157 -9.15 -15.13 -20.99
N LEU A 158 -8.04 -15.79 -21.34
CA LEU A 158 -6.82 -15.83 -20.53
C LEU A 158 -5.98 -14.55 -20.68
N LYS A 159 -5.40 -14.08 -19.57
CA LYS A 159 -4.32 -13.08 -19.53
C LYS A 159 -3.13 -13.66 -18.75
N THR A 160 -1.91 -13.47 -19.26
CA THR A 160 -0.65 -13.76 -18.54
C THR A 160 0.11 -12.46 -18.29
N ASP A 161 1.25 -12.53 -17.60
CA ASP A 161 2.18 -11.39 -17.42
C ASP A 161 1.49 -10.20 -16.72
N ASP A 162 1.83 -8.94 -17.06
CA ASP A 162 1.34 -7.73 -16.37
C ASP A 162 0.68 -6.71 -17.32
N TYR A 163 0.32 -5.53 -16.80
CA TYR A 163 -0.32 -4.44 -17.55
C TYR A 163 0.58 -3.19 -17.66
N PHE A 164 1.91 -3.38 -17.72
CA PHE A 164 2.88 -2.28 -17.88
C PHE A 164 3.53 -2.27 -19.28
N PRO A 165 3.98 -1.07 -19.75
CA PRO A 165 3.73 0.25 -19.18
C PRO A 165 2.27 0.71 -19.38
N TYR A 166 1.82 1.65 -18.56
CA TYR A 166 0.51 2.30 -18.73
C TYR A 166 0.66 3.60 -19.56
N THR A 167 -0.29 3.83 -20.47
CA THR A 167 -0.51 5.13 -21.10
C THR A 167 -2.00 5.35 -21.41
N ASP A 168 -2.44 6.60 -21.25
CA ASP A 168 -3.78 7.09 -21.59
C ASP A 168 -3.88 7.75 -22.98
N GLY A 169 -2.75 7.94 -23.68
CA GLY A 169 -2.73 8.61 -24.97
C GLY A 169 -1.42 8.41 -25.74
N ALA A 170 -1.33 8.95 -26.96
CA ALA A 170 -0.22 8.63 -27.87
C ALA A 170 1.19 9.01 -27.34
N ASN A 171 1.28 10.06 -26.52
CA ASN A 171 2.55 10.66 -26.06
C ASN A 171 2.68 10.72 -24.52
N SER A 172 1.80 10.06 -23.77
CA SER A 172 1.66 10.19 -22.31
C SER A 172 1.93 8.87 -21.60
N TYR A 173 3.16 8.35 -21.70
CA TYR A 173 3.55 7.12 -20.99
C TYR A 173 3.84 7.40 -19.50
N TRP A 174 3.12 6.72 -18.61
CA TRP A 174 3.25 6.86 -17.15
C TRP A 174 4.43 6.05 -16.62
N THR A 175 5.63 6.27 -17.16
CA THR A 175 6.87 5.62 -16.73
C THR A 175 7.74 6.52 -15.83
N GLY A 176 7.50 7.83 -15.82
CA GLY A 176 8.25 8.78 -14.98
C GLY A 176 8.16 8.48 -13.47
N TYR A 177 6.98 8.06 -12.98
CA TYR A 177 6.79 7.75 -11.56
C TYR A 177 7.59 6.52 -11.07
N PHE A 178 8.14 5.71 -11.98
CA PHE A 178 9.10 4.66 -11.62
C PHE A 178 10.38 5.25 -10.99
N THR A 179 10.70 6.52 -11.29
CA THR A 179 11.89 7.23 -10.78
C THR A 179 11.55 8.45 -9.92
N SER A 180 10.38 9.09 -10.09
CA SER A 180 9.98 10.29 -9.32
C SER A 180 10.23 10.16 -7.81
N ARG A 181 10.75 11.22 -7.18
CA ARG A 181 11.15 11.24 -5.76
C ARG A 181 12.01 10.01 -5.36
N PRO A 182 13.20 9.79 -5.96
CA PRO A 182 13.99 8.58 -5.69
C PRO A 182 14.41 8.45 -4.22
N ALA A 183 14.51 9.57 -3.49
CA ALA A 183 14.77 9.57 -2.05
C ALA A 183 13.67 8.90 -1.22
N ILE A 184 12.37 9.14 -1.49
CA ILE A 184 11.29 8.49 -0.72
C ILE A 184 11.18 7.01 -1.05
N LYS A 185 11.39 6.63 -2.32
CA LYS A 185 11.52 5.21 -2.75
C LYS A 185 12.63 4.48 -2.00
N GLY A 186 13.81 5.11 -1.88
CA GLY A 186 14.93 4.59 -1.10
C GLY A 186 14.63 4.48 0.40
N TYR A 187 13.99 5.51 0.97
CA TYR A 187 13.65 5.53 2.39
C TYR A 187 12.59 4.48 2.75
N VAL A 188 11.52 4.33 1.95
CA VAL A 188 10.52 3.26 2.09
C VAL A 188 11.16 1.87 2.02
N ARG A 189 12.12 1.65 1.10
CA ARG A 189 12.86 0.38 1.03
C ARG A 189 13.71 0.14 2.28
N MET A 190 14.41 1.15 2.79
CA MET A 190 15.21 1.07 4.01
C MET A 190 14.33 0.75 5.23
N MET A 191 13.24 1.48 5.40
CA MET A 191 12.29 1.31 6.50
C MET A 191 11.55 -0.03 6.43
N SER A 192 11.22 -0.52 5.24
CA SER A 192 10.65 -1.85 5.03
C SER A 192 11.60 -2.97 5.51
N GLY A 193 12.91 -2.83 5.26
CA GLY A 193 13.93 -3.75 5.79
C GLY A 193 14.10 -3.64 7.31
N TYR A 194 14.09 -2.41 7.84
CA TYR A 194 14.18 -2.15 9.28
C TYR A 194 12.98 -2.75 10.05
N TYR A 195 11.75 -2.52 9.56
CA TYR A 195 10.51 -3.05 10.14
C TYR A 195 10.41 -4.58 10.13
N LEU A 196 11.09 -5.26 9.20
CA LEU A 196 11.24 -6.72 9.23
C LEU A 196 12.13 -7.15 10.41
N ALA A 197 13.29 -6.50 10.59
CA ALA A 197 14.20 -6.79 11.70
C ALA A 197 13.58 -6.43 13.06
N ALA A 198 12.95 -5.27 13.17
CA ALA A 198 12.33 -4.78 14.40
C ALA A 198 11.24 -5.73 14.91
N ARG A 199 10.38 -6.27 14.02
CA ARG A 199 9.36 -7.26 14.40
C ARG A 199 9.92 -8.60 14.86
N GLN A 200 11.02 -9.07 14.26
CA GLN A 200 11.68 -10.29 14.74
C GLN A 200 12.23 -10.09 16.16
N LEU A 201 12.86 -8.94 16.40
CA LEU A 201 13.38 -8.56 17.72
C LEU A 201 12.27 -8.35 18.76
N GLU A 202 11.18 -7.67 18.40
CA GLU A 202 9.97 -7.51 19.23
C GLU A 202 9.35 -8.87 19.60
N PHE A 203 9.30 -9.81 18.65
CA PHE A 203 8.84 -11.17 18.87
C PHE A 203 9.74 -11.93 19.85
N PHE A 204 11.07 -11.90 19.66
CA PHE A 204 12.02 -12.61 20.52
C PHE A 204 12.08 -12.04 21.95
N ARG A 205 11.92 -10.72 22.11
CA ARG A 205 11.80 -10.06 23.43
C ARG A 205 10.48 -10.41 24.14
N GLY A 206 9.43 -10.69 23.39
CA GLY A 206 8.05 -10.63 23.85
C GLY A 206 7.49 -9.20 23.75
N ARG A 207 6.34 -9.06 23.10
CA ARG A 207 5.77 -7.76 22.73
C ARG A 207 5.14 -7.03 23.93
N ASN A 208 5.75 -5.91 24.31
CA ASN A 208 5.32 -5.10 25.44
C ASN A 208 4.16 -4.14 25.10
N LYS A 209 2.91 -4.63 25.17
CA LYS A 209 1.70 -3.84 24.85
C LYS A 209 1.60 -2.41 25.43
N PRO A 210 2.02 -2.11 26.68
CA PRO A 210 1.96 -0.75 27.24
C PRO A 210 3.20 0.12 26.94
N GLY A 211 4.16 -0.35 26.15
CA GLY A 211 5.33 0.43 25.72
C GLY A 211 5.32 0.72 24.22
N PRO A 212 6.41 1.28 23.66
CA PRO A 212 6.56 1.39 22.21
C PRO A 212 6.49 0.01 21.56
N THR A 213 5.91 -0.04 20.36
CA THR A 213 5.80 -1.24 19.51
C THR A 213 6.09 -0.88 18.06
N THR A 214 6.25 -1.88 17.20
CA THR A 214 6.52 -1.66 15.76
C THR A 214 5.33 -1.11 14.96
N ASP A 215 4.16 -0.87 15.58
CA ASP A 215 2.92 -0.51 14.88
C ASP A 215 2.93 0.87 14.22
N SER A 216 3.58 1.87 14.84
CA SER A 216 3.71 3.22 14.26
C SER A 216 4.47 3.20 12.93
N LEU A 217 5.48 2.33 12.80
CA LEU A 217 6.18 2.08 11.54
C LEU A 217 5.34 1.23 10.56
N ALA A 218 4.46 0.37 11.07
CA ALA A 218 3.54 -0.42 10.24
C ALA A 218 2.54 0.49 9.51
N ASP A 219 1.91 1.42 10.23
CA ASP A 219 1.01 2.44 9.67
C ASP A 219 1.75 3.33 8.66
N ALA A 220 2.89 3.92 9.07
CA ALA A 220 3.68 4.78 8.20
C ALA A 220 4.13 4.08 6.91
N LEU A 221 4.52 2.80 6.97
CA LEU A 221 4.86 2.00 5.79
C LEU A 221 3.65 1.65 4.93
N ALA A 222 2.49 1.34 5.54
CA ALA A 222 1.26 1.04 4.83
C ALA A 222 0.74 2.26 4.06
N ILE A 223 0.66 3.43 4.71
CA ILE A 223 0.35 4.72 4.09
C ILE A 223 1.34 5.02 2.96
N ALA A 224 2.63 4.76 3.17
CA ALA A 224 3.64 4.96 2.12
C ALA A 224 3.50 4.02 0.91
N GLN A 225 2.67 2.96 0.96
CA GLN A 225 2.33 2.16 -0.24
C GLN A 225 1.16 2.74 -1.05
N HIS A 226 0.56 3.87 -0.63
CA HIS A 226 -0.43 4.59 -1.43
C HIS A 226 0.11 4.93 -2.82
N HIS A 227 -0.77 4.94 -3.83
CA HIS A 227 -0.40 5.08 -5.23
C HIS A 227 0.05 6.48 -5.65
N ASP A 228 0.05 7.47 -4.73
CA ASP A 228 0.77 8.74 -4.86
C ASP A 228 1.99 8.90 -3.94
N ALA A 229 2.20 7.98 -2.99
CA ALA A 229 3.25 8.07 -1.98
C ALA A 229 4.60 7.53 -2.49
N VAL A 230 4.77 6.20 -2.52
CA VAL A 230 6.02 5.59 -3.03
C VAL A 230 6.22 5.84 -4.54
N THR A 231 5.16 6.15 -5.29
CA THR A 231 5.20 6.56 -6.70
C THR A 231 5.78 7.98 -6.88
N GLY A 232 5.58 8.88 -5.92
CA GLY A 232 6.08 10.26 -5.97
C GLY A 232 5.28 11.17 -6.90
N THR A 233 3.96 11.00 -6.98
CA THR A 233 3.01 11.83 -7.76
C THR A 233 2.22 12.83 -6.89
N GLU A 234 2.49 12.87 -5.59
CA GLU A 234 1.87 13.76 -4.61
C GLU A 234 2.44 15.20 -4.60
N GLN A 235 1.72 16.15 -4.00
CA GLN A 235 2.22 17.51 -3.76
C GLN A 235 3.36 17.54 -2.74
N GLN A 236 4.27 18.52 -2.83
CA GLN A 236 5.49 18.55 -2.00
C GLN A 236 5.23 18.54 -0.47
N HIS A 237 4.15 19.17 0.00
CA HIS A 237 3.82 19.13 1.43
C HIS A 237 3.32 17.74 1.90
N VAL A 238 2.69 16.98 1.01
CA VAL A 238 2.27 15.58 1.27
C VAL A 238 3.48 14.65 1.28
N ALA A 239 4.42 14.84 0.33
CA ALA A 239 5.70 14.13 0.32
C ALA A 239 6.50 14.33 1.62
N ASN A 240 6.46 15.56 2.16
CA ASN A 240 7.07 15.89 3.46
C ASN A 240 6.34 15.20 4.62
N ASP A 241 5.01 15.05 4.59
CA ASP A 241 4.26 14.33 5.64
C ASP A 241 4.51 12.81 5.60
N TYR A 242 4.60 12.19 4.42
CA TYR A 242 5.00 10.79 4.29
C TYR A 242 6.41 10.55 4.86
N ALA A 243 7.38 11.42 4.57
CA ALA A 243 8.72 11.34 5.14
C ALA A 243 8.71 11.55 6.68
N LYS A 244 7.87 12.45 7.19
CA LYS A 244 7.69 12.70 8.63
C LYS A 244 7.10 11.48 9.35
N ARG A 245 6.06 10.84 8.80
CA ARG A 245 5.45 9.61 9.35
C ARG A 245 6.46 8.48 9.45
N LEU A 246 7.21 8.23 8.38
CA LEU A 246 8.28 7.21 8.37
C LEU A 246 9.35 7.49 9.44
N SER A 247 9.70 8.76 9.67
CA SER A 247 10.66 9.16 10.70
C SER A 247 10.13 8.94 12.13
N ILE A 248 8.86 9.24 12.39
CA ILE A 248 8.20 9.00 13.69
C ILE A 248 8.14 7.49 13.98
N GLY A 249 7.57 6.70 13.07
CA GLY A 249 7.46 5.25 13.26
C GLY A 249 8.83 4.56 13.35
N TYR A 250 9.82 5.05 12.61
CA TYR A 250 11.21 4.62 12.74
C TYR A 250 11.72 4.83 14.16
N LYS A 251 11.54 6.03 14.74
CA LYS A 251 12.10 6.33 16.05
C LYS A 251 11.46 5.49 17.17
N GLU A 252 10.15 5.28 17.13
CA GLU A 252 9.48 4.35 18.05
C GLU A 252 9.99 2.90 17.88
N SER A 253 10.21 2.46 16.64
CA SER A 253 10.76 1.14 16.35
C SER A 253 12.23 0.99 16.75
N GLU A 254 13.00 2.08 16.74
CA GLU A 254 14.38 2.10 17.24
C GLU A 254 14.45 1.82 18.73
N ASP A 255 13.54 2.39 19.53
CA ASP A 255 13.46 2.13 20.96
C ASP A 255 13.05 0.66 21.23
N VAL A 256 12.19 0.08 20.38
CA VAL A 256 11.87 -1.36 20.42
C VAL A 256 13.08 -2.22 20.09
N VAL A 257 13.85 -1.89 19.04
CA VAL A 257 15.07 -2.60 18.64
C VAL A 257 16.13 -2.52 19.74
N ALA A 258 16.41 -1.34 20.27
CA ALA A 258 17.37 -1.10 21.34
C ALA A 258 17.00 -1.88 22.61
N ALA A 259 15.73 -1.83 23.04
CA ALA A 259 15.27 -2.57 24.22
C ALA A 259 15.26 -4.10 24.01
N SER A 260 15.06 -4.57 22.78
CA SER A 260 15.09 -6.01 22.43
C SER A 260 16.51 -6.55 22.40
N LEU A 261 17.44 -5.88 21.72
CA LEU A 261 18.87 -6.21 21.75
C LEU A 261 19.44 -6.13 23.17
N SER A 262 19.00 -5.13 23.96
CA SER A 262 19.35 -5.00 25.39
C SER A 262 18.85 -6.12 26.29
N CYS A 263 17.82 -6.88 25.89
CA CYS A 263 17.41 -8.08 26.63
C CYS A 263 18.11 -9.33 26.10
N LEU A 264 18.16 -9.51 24.77
CA LEU A 264 18.73 -10.69 24.12
C LEU A 264 20.26 -10.84 24.30
N THR A 265 20.94 -9.79 24.75
CA THR A 265 22.39 -9.81 25.10
C THR A 265 22.66 -9.87 26.61
N GLN A 266 21.64 -9.99 27.47
CA GLN A 266 21.85 -10.22 28.90
C GLN A 266 22.26 -11.66 29.18
N SER A 267 23.22 -11.83 30.09
CA SER A 267 23.85 -13.11 30.40
C SER A 267 23.20 -13.91 31.54
N SER A 268 22.06 -13.46 32.08
CA SER A 268 21.30 -14.21 33.10
C SER A 268 19.97 -14.75 32.54
N PRO A 269 19.70 -16.06 32.64
CA PRO A 269 18.39 -16.64 32.28
C PRO A 269 17.22 -16.18 33.17
N SER A 270 17.47 -15.39 34.22
CA SER A 270 16.50 -15.05 35.26
C SER A 270 15.89 -13.64 35.16
N SER A 271 16.29 -12.82 34.18
CA SER A 271 15.66 -11.52 33.93
C SER A 271 14.55 -11.66 32.87
N GLU A 272 13.29 -11.54 33.28
CA GLU A 272 12.09 -11.65 32.43
C GLU A 272 11.89 -10.45 31.48
N CYS A 273 12.96 -9.86 30.94
CA CYS A 273 13.01 -8.57 30.24
C CYS A 273 12.34 -7.38 30.99
N LYS A 274 12.06 -7.50 32.29
CA LYS A 274 11.22 -6.57 33.07
C LYS A 274 11.84 -5.20 33.35
N SER A 275 13.14 -4.99 33.16
CA SER A 275 13.78 -3.67 33.26
C SER A 275 15.09 -3.60 32.45
N PRO A 276 15.39 -2.49 31.75
CA PRO A 276 16.65 -2.30 31.03
C PRO A 276 17.79 -1.87 31.97
N THR A 277 18.34 -2.82 32.74
CA THR A 277 19.56 -2.65 33.53
C THR A 277 20.68 -3.52 32.98
N THR A 278 21.23 -3.11 31.85
CA THR A 278 22.37 -3.72 31.15
C THR A 278 23.66 -3.59 31.96
N LYS A 279 23.84 -4.47 32.94
CA LYS A 279 25.14 -4.71 33.57
C LYS A 279 25.89 -5.74 32.72
N PHE A 280 27.02 -5.34 32.14
CA PHE A 280 27.95 -6.22 31.43
C PHE A 280 29.21 -6.43 32.29
N PRO A 281 29.31 -7.51 33.10
CA PRO A 281 30.49 -7.76 33.93
C PRO A 281 31.62 -8.45 33.16
N TRP A 282 31.28 -9.01 31.99
CA TRP A 282 32.17 -9.79 31.12
C TRP A 282 31.81 -9.40 29.68
N LEU A 283 32.78 -8.88 28.92
CA LEU A 283 32.64 -8.56 27.50
C LEU A 283 33.88 -9.01 26.75
N SER A 284 33.76 -10.17 26.11
CA SER A 284 34.51 -10.53 24.92
C SER A 284 33.52 -10.74 23.76
N ASP A 285 34.01 -10.57 22.54
CA ASP A 285 33.53 -11.23 21.32
C ASP A 285 32.18 -10.74 20.72
N THR A 286 32.21 -9.45 20.35
CA THR A 286 31.97 -8.97 18.97
C THR A 286 30.70 -9.39 18.21
N ILE A 287 29.74 -8.47 18.19
CA ILE A 287 28.69 -8.27 17.15
C ILE A 287 28.84 -6.70 16.79
N ILE A 288 28.06 -5.90 16.00
CA ILE A 288 28.21 -4.40 15.66
C ILE A 288 26.98 -3.40 15.67
N THR A 289 26.92 -2.42 16.63
CA THR A 289 25.97 -1.28 16.92
C THR A 289 26.50 -0.39 18.08
N VAL A 290 26.28 0.94 18.07
CA VAL A 290 26.89 1.99 18.95
C VAL A 290 26.58 2.00 20.46
N PHE A 291 27.48 1.67 21.39
CA PHE A 291 27.33 2.09 22.81
C PHE A 291 27.88 3.49 23.11
N ARG A 292 27.07 4.31 23.81
CA ARG A 292 27.53 5.52 24.53
C ARG A 292 27.41 5.29 26.05
N MET A 293 28.43 5.70 26.80
CA MET A 293 28.33 5.80 28.26
C MET A 293 27.75 7.15 28.68
N GLN A 294 26.66 7.12 29.44
CA GLN A 294 26.22 8.23 30.27
C GLN A 294 25.56 7.65 31.54
N GLU A 295 25.99 8.12 32.71
CA GLU A 295 25.39 7.85 34.03
C GLU A 295 25.00 6.37 34.31
N SER A 296 26.00 5.48 34.24
CA SER A 296 25.94 4.07 34.66
C SER A 296 24.99 3.13 33.90
N HIS A 297 24.35 3.59 32.82
CA HIS A 297 23.62 2.76 31.87
C HIS A 297 24.33 2.71 30.50
N TYR A 298 24.10 1.61 29.77
CA TYR A 298 24.58 1.43 28.39
C TYR A 298 23.40 1.60 27.43
N GLU A 299 23.40 2.70 26.66
CA GLU A 299 22.39 2.92 25.62
C GLU A 299 22.86 2.32 24.29
N ILE A 300 21.96 1.59 23.62
CA ILE A 300 22.19 1.03 22.27
C ILE A 300 21.73 2.09 21.25
N GLN A 301 22.69 2.79 20.65
CA GLN A 301 22.45 3.84 19.65
C GLN A 301 22.66 3.32 18.22
N SER A 302 21.69 3.56 17.34
CA SER A 302 21.75 3.18 15.93
C SER A 302 22.19 4.35 15.04
N CYS A 303 22.65 4.07 13.82
CA CYS A 303 23.17 5.08 12.89
C CYS A 303 22.55 4.93 11.49
N PRO A 304 21.33 5.47 11.24
CA PRO A 304 20.68 5.40 9.94
C PRO A 304 21.34 6.28 8.86
N LEU A 305 22.26 7.19 9.23
CA LEU A 305 22.83 8.23 8.37
C LEU A 305 24.27 7.93 7.90
N LEU A 306 24.70 6.67 7.92
CA LEU A 306 25.99 6.23 7.39
C LEU A 306 26.17 6.55 5.89
N ASN A 307 25.08 6.75 5.14
CA ASN A 307 25.11 7.17 3.73
C ASN A 307 25.69 8.57 3.50
N ILE A 308 25.54 9.48 4.47
CA ILE A 308 26.14 10.83 4.46
C ILE A 308 27.40 10.90 5.34
N SER A 309 27.95 9.75 5.73
CA SER A 309 29.07 9.64 6.67
C SER A 309 28.81 10.29 8.03
N TYR A 310 27.64 10.00 8.64
CA TYR A 310 27.28 10.49 9.98
C TYR A 310 26.82 9.35 10.92
N CYS A 311 27.50 9.22 12.06
CA CYS A 311 27.21 8.30 13.17
C CYS A 311 27.82 8.81 14.49
N PRO A 312 27.11 9.69 15.24
CA PRO A 312 27.61 10.28 16.48
C PRO A 312 28.07 9.29 17.56
N ALA A 313 27.51 8.08 17.55
CA ALA A 313 27.88 7.01 18.47
C ALA A 313 29.32 6.50 18.21
N THR A 314 29.77 6.47 16.96
CA THR A 314 31.10 5.95 16.58
C THR A 314 32.15 7.05 16.36
N GLU A 315 31.70 8.29 16.17
CA GLU A 315 32.54 9.51 16.09
C GLU A 315 33.07 9.99 17.46
N VAL A 316 32.88 9.21 18.53
CA VAL A 316 33.43 9.50 19.86
C VAL A 316 34.95 9.43 19.90
N ASP A 317 35.57 10.26 20.75
CA ASP A 317 37.02 10.18 21.00
C ASP A 317 37.37 8.90 21.77
N LEU A 318 38.10 8.00 21.10
CA LEU A 318 38.61 6.74 21.62
C LEU A 318 40.01 6.85 22.27
N SER A 319 40.57 8.06 22.37
CA SER A 319 41.79 8.28 23.14
C SER A 319 41.63 7.78 24.59
N ASN A 320 42.75 7.40 25.20
CA ASN A 320 42.82 6.81 26.55
C ASN A 320 42.15 5.41 26.67
N GLY A 321 42.08 4.66 25.57
CA GLY A 321 41.77 3.21 25.61
C GLY A 321 40.30 2.86 25.79
N LYS A 322 39.38 3.81 25.57
CA LYS A 322 37.94 3.54 25.53
C LYS A 322 37.65 2.55 24.40
N LYS A 323 36.77 1.58 24.68
CA LYS A 323 36.29 0.63 23.66
C LYS A 323 34.87 0.99 23.25
N ILE A 324 34.66 1.06 21.94
CA ILE A 324 33.35 0.83 21.36
C ILE A 324 33.10 -0.69 21.42
N ALA A 325 32.07 -1.09 22.18
CA ALA A 325 31.45 -2.41 22.04
C ALA A 325 30.27 -2.29 21.05
N VAL A 326 29.78 -3.43 20.55
CA VAL A 326 29.21 -3.47 19.21
C VAL A 326 28.20 -4.68 19.08
N ILE A 327 26.97 -4.52 18.51
CA ILE A 327 25.88 -5.54 18.28
C ILE A 327 25.17 -5.55 16.86
N VAL A 328 25.45 -6.49 15.93
CA VAL A 328 24.85 -6.71 14.59
C VAL A 328 23.60 -7.58 14.73
N TYR A 329 22.53 -7.23 14.05
CA TYR A 329 21.42 -8.16 13.86
C TYR A 329 21.30 -8.61 12.39
N ASN A 330 21.43 -9.92 12.15
CA ASN A 330 21.16 -10.53 10.85
C ASN A 330 19.71 -11.03 10.80
N SER A 331 18.84 -10.28 10.11
CA SER A 331 17.41 -10.60 9.99
C SER A 331 17.08 -11.70 8.97
N LEU A 332 18.09 -12.30 8.35
CA LEU A 332 17.96 -13.36 7.34
C LEU A 332 18.07 -14.75 7.99
N GLY A 333 17.23 -15.69 7.55
CA GLY A 333 17.24 -17.09 8.01
C GLY A 333 18.43 -17.94 7.54
N TRP A 334 19.56 -17.33 7.19
CA TRP A 334 20.78 -17.99 6.71
C TRP A 334 22.03 -17.25 7.20
N LYS A 335 23.14 -17.99 7.36
CA LYS A 335 24.43 -17.43 7.80
C LYS A 335 24.95 -16.44 6.76
N ARG A 336 25.40 -15.27 7.22
CA ARG A 336 25.94 -14.18 6.38
C ARG A 336 27.29 -13.73 6.93
N THR A 337 28.23 -13.49 6.02
CA THR A 337 29.47 -12.76 6.26
C THR A 337 29.44 -11.53 5.36
N ASP A 338 29.78 -10.36 5.88
CA ASP A 338 29.67 -9.09 5.15
C ASP A 338 30.65 -8.05 5.68
N VAL A 339 30.90 -6.99 4.92
CA VAL A 339 31.82 -5.91 5.28
C VAL A 339 31.04 -4.77 5.94
N ILE A 340 31.23 -4.60 7.25
CA ILE A 340 30.58 -3.53 8.02
C ILE A 340 31.51 -2.32 8.07
N ARG A 341 31.12 -1.22 7.42
CA ARG A 341 31.87 0.04 7.41
C ARG A 341 31.40 0.97 8.54
N ILE A 342 32.36 1.45 9.34
CA ILE A 342 32.12 2.29 10.52
C ILE A 342 32.94 3.59 10.37
N LEU A 343 32.43 4.69 10.93
CA LEU A 343 33.09 6.00 10.97
C LEU A 343 33.78 6.16 12.33
N VAL A 344 35.05 6.54 12.35
CA VAL A 344 35.85 6.52 13.59
C VAL A 344 36.81 7.70 13.65
N SER A 345 36.95 8.30 14.83
CA SER A 345 37.70 9.56 15.02
C SER A 345 39.21 9.39 15.19
N ILE A 346 39.75 8.17 14.99
CA ILE A 346 41.18 7.86 15.12
C ILE A 346 41.71 6.96 13.99
N LEU A 347 42.97 7.16 13.62
CA LEU A 347 43.67 6.41 12.56
C LEU A 347 44.12 4.99 12.96
N HIS A 348 44.26 4.71 14.25
CA HIS A 348 44.83 3.45 14.77
C HIS A 348 43.83 2.71 15.66
N LEU A 349 42.97 1.91 15.04
CA LEU A 349 42.07 0.99 15.73
C LEU A 349 42.62 -0.43 15.72
N ILE A 350 42.73 -1.02 16.91
CA ILE A 350 43.01 -2.45 17.08
C ILE A 350 41.66 -3.15 17.22
N SER A 351 41.28 -3.91 16.18
CA SER A 351 40.16 -4.84 16.28
C SER A 351 40.59 -6.05 17.09
N PHE A 352 39.76 -6.41 18.07
CA PHE A 352 39.76 -7.71 18.73
C PHE A 352 38.56 -8.48 18.16
N SER A 353 38.76 -9.76 17.83
CA SER A 353 37.81 -10.60 17.09
C SER A 353 36.89 -11.38 18.03
#